data_AF-A0AAN8KFR0-F1
#
_entry.id   AF-A0AAN8KFR0-F1
#
_cell.length_a   1.000
_cell.length_b   1.000
_cell.length_c   1.000
_cell.angle_alpha   90.00
_cell.angle_beta   90.00
_cell.angle_gamma   90.00
#
_symmetry.space_group_name_H-M   'P 1'
#
loop_
_entity.id
_entity.type
_entity.pdbx_description
1 polymer ?
#
loop_
_entity_poly.entity_id
_entity_poly.type
_entity_poly.pdbx_seq_one_letter_code
_entity_poly.pdbx_strand_id
1 'polypeptide(L)'
;MSPKITVELLRQLRQAMRNTKYIAEPIQAYIVPSGDAHQSEYIAPCDCRREFICGFNGSAGIVCVCVCVLVSGSSSLVIKEVDMLRTPVNT
;
A
#
# COMPACT_ATOMS: atom_id res chain seq x y z
N MET A 1 -4.85 -18.23 6.24
CA MET A 1 -3.58 -17.71 5.67
C MET A 1 -2.85 -17.01 6.79
N SER A 2 -1.55 -17.28 6.99
CA SER A 2 -0.78 -16.63 8.06
C SER A 2 -0.51 -15.17 7.69
N PRO A 3 -0.68 -14.20 8.61
CA PRO A 3 -0.38 -12.81 8.31
C PRO A 3 1.10 -12.62 7.97
N LYS A 4 1.38 -11.96 6.84
CA LYS A 4 2.74 -11.63 6.42
C LYS A 4 3.29 -10.51 7.30
N ILE A 5 4.50 -10.68 7.82
CA ILE A 5 5.20 -9.62 8.56
C ILE A 5 5.79 -8.65 7.53
N THR A 6 5.28 -7.41 7.50
CA THR A 6 5.61 -6.39 6.49
C THR A 6 6.40 -5.21 7.03
N VAL A 7 6.74 -5.23 8.33
CA VAL A 7 7.37 -4.12 9.06
C VAL A 7 8.62 -3.59 8.35
N GLU A 8 9.53 -4.49 7.97
CA GLU A 8 10.78 -4.10 7.31
C GLU A 8 10.55 -3.55 5.89
N LEU A 9 9.58 -4.11 5.16
CA LEU A 9 9.22 -3.62 3.82
C LEU A 9 8.63 -2.20 3.90
N LEU A 10 7.73 -1.95 4.86
CA LEU A 10 7.14 -0.63 5.08
C LEU A 10 8.19 0.39 5.54
N ARG A 11 9.17 -0.04 6.35
CA ARG A 11 10.31 0.82 6.75
C ARG A 11 11.11 1.27 5.53
N GLN A 12 11.45 0.34 4.63
CA GLN A 12 12.20 0.64 3.41
C GLN A 12 11.40 1.53 2.46
N LEU A 13 10.10 1.26 2.30
CA LEU A 13 9.23 2.07 1.45
C LEU A 13 9.12 3.51 1.97
N ARG A 14 8.93 3.70 3.28
CA ARG A 14 8.91 5.04 3.91
C ARG A 14 10.23 5.79 3.76
N GLN A 15 11.35 5.08 3.76
CA GLN A 15 12.66 5.67 3.48
C GLN A 15 12.77 6.10 2.00
N ALA A 16 12.28 5.27 1.07
CA ALA A 16 12.25 5.61 -0.35
C ALA A 16 11.35 6.82 -0.65
N MET A 17 10.20 6.95 0.04
CA MET A 17 9.29 8.10 -0.07
C MET A 17 9.92 9.45 0.31
N ARG A 18 11.03 9.45 1.05
CA ARG A 18 11.77 10.66 1.45
C ARG A 18 13.09 10.82 0.70
N ASN A 19 13.45 9.86 -0.15
CA ASN A 19 14.75 9.84 -0.81
C ASN A 19 14.73 10.74 -2.05
N THR A 20 15.58 11.78 -2.02
CA THR A 20 15.69 12.79 -3.08
C THR A 20 16.15 12.23 -4.42
N LYS A 21 16.70 11.00 -4.45
CA LYS A 21 17.02 10.29 -5.69
C LYS A 21 15.79 9.98 -6.53
N TYR A 22 14.64 9.72 -5.91
CA TYR A 22 13.42 9.30 -6.59
C TYR A 22 12.39 10.41 -6.72
N ILE A 23 12.37 11.34 -5.77
CA ILE A 23 11.35 12.39 -5.68
C ILE A 23 12.02 13.69 -5.25
N ALA A 24 11.72 14.80 -5.91
CA ALA A 24 12.31 16.10 -5.58
C ALA A 24 11.94 16.56 -4.16
N GLU A 25 10.72 16.26 -3.72
CA GLU A 25 10.20 16.60 -2.39
C GLU A 25 9.64 15.35 -1.69
N PRO A 26 9.79 15.22 -0.37
CA PRO A 26 9.26 14.07 0.37
C PRO A 26 7.74 13.95 0.24
N ILE A 27 7.26 12.75 -0.10
CA ILE A 27 5.82 12.46 -0.16
C ILE A 27 5.29 11.89 1.16
N GLN A 28 4.05 12.24 1.47
CA GLN A 28 3.35 11.87 2.70
C GLN A 28 2.53 10.60 2.53
N ALA A 29 2.08 10.32 1.31
CA ALA A 29 1.27 9.17 0.95
C ALA A 29 1.72 8.57 -0.39
N TYR A 30 1.65 7.24 -0.49
CA TYR A 30 1.93 6.49 -1.70
C TYR A 30 0.80 5.50 -1.98
N ILE A 31 0.28 5.48 -3.21
CA ILE A 31 -0.86 4.66 -3.62
C ILE A 31 -0.37 3.52 -4.49
N VAL A 32 -0.75 2.30 -4.14
CA VAL A 32 -0.41 1.06 -4.84
C VAL A 32 -1.69 0.42 -5.38
N PRO A 33 -1.98 0.56 -6.69
CA PRO A 33 -3.13 -0.11 -7.30
C PRO A 33 -2.91 -1.62 -7.42
N SER A 34 -3.98 -2.35 -7.71
CA SER A 34 -3.90 -3.78 -8.04
C SER A 34 -3.50 -4.06 -9.49
N GLY A 35 -3.78 -3.12 -10.40
CA GLY A 35 -3.56 -3.30 -11.83
C GLY A 35 -2.11 -3.10 -12.27
N ASP A 36 -1.81 -3.60 -13.47
CA ASP A 36 -0.58 -3.31 -14.19
C ASP A 36 -0.73 -2.06 -15.07
N ALA A 37 0.29 -1.77 -15.88
CA ALA A 37 0.28 -0.61 -16.78
C ALA A 37 -0.74 -0.74 -17.93
N HIS A 38 -1.25 -1.93 -18.20
CA HIS A 38 -2.11 -2.23 -19.35
C HIS A 38 -3.56 -2.52 -18.95
N GLN A 39 -3.91 -2.36 -17.68
CA GLN A 39 -5.24 -2.70 -17.13
C GLN A 39 -5.63 -4.16 -17.44
N SER A 40 -4.65 -5.07 -17.34
CA SER A 40 -4.88 -6.49 -17.57
C SER A 40 -5.87 -7.05 -16.54
N GLU A 41 -6.72 -7.98 -17.00
CA GLU A 41 -7.66 -8.70 -16.13
C GLU A 41 -6.91 -9.61 -15.13
N TYR A 42 -5.84 -10.25 -15.58
CA TYR A 42 -4.96 -11.10 -14.78
C TYR A 42 -3.57 -10.48 -14.71
N ILE A 43 -3.12 -10.22 -13.49
CA ILE A 43 -1.86 -9.54 -13.24
C ILE A 43 -0.72 -10.57 -13.17
N ALA A 44 0.36 -10.30 -13.90
CA ALA A 44 1.55 -11.13 -13.83
C ALA A 44 2.17 -11.06 -12.42
N PRO A 45 2.83 -12.13 -11.93
CA PRO A 45 3.42 -12.14 -10.59
C PRO A 45 4.41 -10.99 -10.31
N CYS A 46 5.06 -10.46 -11.35
CA CYS A 46 5.95 -9.31 -11.27
C CYS A 46 5.23 -7.99 -10.91
N ASP A 47 3.95 -7.87 -11.25
CA ASP A 47 3.14 -6.66 -11.00
C ASP A 47 2.21 -6.79 -9.79
N CYS A 48 2.26 -7.91 -9.07
CA CYS A 48 1.57 -8.13 -7.79
C CYS A 48 2.17 -7.32 -6.61
N ARG A 49 2.46 -6.03 -6.83
CA ARG A 49 3.09 -5.09 -5.88
C ARG A 49 2.28 -4.95 -4.60
N ARG A 50 0.96 -4.97 -4.73
CA ARG A 50 0.03 -4.88 -3.61
C ARG A 50 0.15 -6.09 -2.67
N GLU A 51 0.13 -7.29 -3.22
CA GLU A 51 0.34 -8.52 -2.45
C GLU A 51 1.73 -8.55 -1.81
N PHE A 52 2.74 -8.06 -2.53
CA PHE A 52 4.09 -7.94 -1.99
C PHE A 52 4.14 -7.08 -0.71
N ILE A 53 3.48 -5.92 -0.72
CA ILE A 53 3.53 -4.94 0.36
C ILE A 53 2.63 -5.30 1.55
N CYS A 54 1.40 -5.78 1.33
CA CYS A 54 0.43 -6.02 2.41
C CYS A 54 0.11 -7.50 2.67
N GLY A 55 0.57 -8.41 1.82
CA GLY A 55 0.27 -9.84 1.92
C GLY A 55 -1.16 -10.23 1.50
N PHE A 56 -1.94 -9.28 0.95
CA PHE A 56 -3.29 -9.56 0.45
C PHE A 56 -3.30 -9.91 -1.04
N ASN A 57 -3.85 -11.09 -1.36
CA ASN A 57 -3.85 -11.68 -2.70
C ASN A 57 -5.20 -11.60 -3.45
N GLY A 58 -6.22 -10.91 -2.93
CA GLY A 58 -7.53 -10.83 -3.60
C GLY A 58 -7.49 -10.02 -4.91
N SER A 59 -8.41 -10.23 -5.85
CA SER A 59 -8.29 -9.60 -7.19
C SER A 59 -8.45 -8.07 -7.20
N ALA A 60 -9.18 -7.47 -6.24
CA ALA A 60 -9.47 -6.05 -6.22
C ALA A 60 -9.04 -5.35 -4.93
N GLY A 61 -8.56 -4.11 -5.05
CA GLY A 61 -8.28 -3.21 -3.93
C GLY A 61 -7.14 -2.22 -4.22
N ILE A 62 -7.02 -1.21 -3.35
CA ILE A 62 -5.94 -0.21 -3.42
C ILE A 62 -5.27 -0.15 -2.06
N VAL A 63 -3.95 -0.09 -2.05
CA VAL A 63 -3.15 0.05 -0.83
C VAL A 63 -2.63 1.47 -0.74
N CYS A 64 -2.92 2.15 0.37
CA CYS A 64 -2.37 3.46 0.68
C CYS A 64 -1.33 3.34 1.80
N VAL A 65 -0.10 3.78 1.53
CA VAL A 65 0.98 3.82 2.52
C VAL A 65 1.22 5.27 2.91
N CYS A 66 1.00 5.59 4.19
CA CYS A 66 1.21 6.92 4.74
C CYS A 66 2.39 6.96 5.71
N VAL A 67 3.03 8.12 5.78
CA VAL A 67 4.14 8.43 6.72
C VAL A 67 3.61 8.94 8.07
N CYS A 68 2.30 9.14 8.20
CA CYS A 68 1.67 9.74 9.37
C CYS A 68 1.97 8.96 10.67
N VAL A 69 2.61 9.64 11.62
CA VAL A 69 2.67 9.22 13.03
C VAL A 69 1.40 9.76 13.68
N LEU A 70 0.48 8.88 14.07
CA LEU A 70 -0.69 9.30 14.83
C LEU A 70 -0.25 9.69 16.24
N VAL A 71 -0.41 10.97 16.60
CA VAL A 71 -0.42 11.42 18.00
C VAL A 71 -1.83 11.17 18.54
N SER A 72 -1.92 10.42 19.65
CA SER A 72 -3.17 9.93 20.24
C SER A 72 -4.12 11.05 20.69
N GLY A 73 -5.31 11.10 20.08
CA GLY A 73 -6.45 11.87 20.55
C GLY A 73 -7.75 11.08 20.35
N SER A 74 -8.13 10.33 21.38
CA SER A 74 -9.46 9.81 21.74
C SER A 74 -10.59 9.78 20.68
N SER A 75 -10.38 9.12 19.55
CA SER A 75 -11.43 8.42 18.79
C SER A 75 -10.70 7.54 17.80
N SER A 76 -10.78 6.23 18.01
CA SER A 76 -9.91 5.24 17.39
C SER A 76 -10.04 5.21 15.87
N LEU A 77 -9.32 6.07 15.17
CA LEU A 77 -8.96 5.85 13.78
C LEU A 77 -7.78 4.88 13.78
N VAL A 78 -8.09 3.59 13.80
CA VAL A 78 -7.10 2.56 13.51
C VAL A 78 -6.82 2.64 12.02
N ILE A 79 -5.91 3.53 11.61
CA ILE A 79 -5.22 3.37 10.33
C ILE A 79 -4.34 2.13 10.55
N LYS A 80 -4.90 0.94 10.27
CA LYS A 80 -4.08 -0.23 10.02
C LYS A 80 -3.10 0.20 8.94
N GLU A 81 -1.83 -0.10 9.14
CA GLU A 81 -0.65 0.45 8.45
C GLU A 81 -0.65 0.36 6.90
N VAL A 82 -1.71 -0.21 6.33
CA VAL A 82 -2.14 -0.21 4.95
C VAL A 82 -3.68 -0.17 4.99
N ASP A 83 -4.30 0.96 4.65
CA ASP A 83 -5.77 0.98 4.49
C ASP A 83 -6.11 0.50 3.09
N MET A 84 -6.88 -0.57 3.01
CA MET A 84 -7.20 -1.25 1.77
C MET A 84 -8.58 -0.84 1.32
N LEU A 85 -8.65 0.19 0.47
CA LEU A 85 -9.92 0.67 -0.07
C LEU A 85 -10.47 -0.41 -1.01
N ARG A 86 -11.51 -1.13 -0.56
CA ARG A 86 -12.28 -2.06 -1.39
C ARG A 86 -13.08 -1.23 -2.40
N THR A 87 -12.70 -1.27 -3.66
CA THR A 87 -13.57 -0.80 -4.73
C THR A 87 -14.74 -1.80 -4.87
N PRO A 88 -16.00 -1.35 -4.88
CA PRO A 88 -17.11 -2.24 -5.22
C PRO A 88 -16.89 -2.75 -6.65
N VAL A 89 -16.72 -4.06 -6.80
CA VAL A 89 -16.74 -4.71 -8.12
C VAL A 89 -18.21 -4.72 -8.53
N ASN A 90 -18.59 -3.77 -9.39
CA ASN A 90 -19.92 -3.78 -9.98
C ASN A 90 -19.96 -4.96 -10.95
N THR A 91 -20.85 -5.93 -10.69
CA THR A 91 -21.12 -7.07 -11.57
C THR A 91 -22.10 -6.65 -12.65
#